data_AF-A0A9Q0UKK5-F1
#
_entry.id   AF-A0A9Q0UKK5-F1
#
_cell.length_a   1.000
_cell.length_b   1.000
_cell.length_c   1.000
_cell.angle_alpha   90.00
_cell.angle_beta   90.00
_cell.angle_gamma   90.00
#
_symmetry.space_group_name_H-M   'P 1'
#
loop_
_entity.id
_entity.type
_entity.pdbx_description
1 polymer ?
#
loop_
_entity_poly.entity_id
_entity_poly.type
_entity_poly.pdbx_seq_one_letter_code
_entity_poly.pdbx_strand_id
1 'polypeptide(L)'
;MIYTVHSNTKLRNLKQNVAECGVSLTSYDNKYYVGAKLGDTVLVGKRLKFVVNAGQMRGPGQVAYGGTFEATLKGGDYPVRDDKISLSMSALSFKNEMVLGGGFQSEFRPIRGMRMAVNANLNSQNTGQVNIKISSSEHIEIALVAVFSIFRAILRKKVTENKSRELLKRG
;
A
#
# COMPACT_ATOMS: atom_id res chain seq x y z
N MET A 1 6.93 -19.56 24.30
CA MET A 1 5.55 -19.38 23.81
C MET A 1 5.20 -17.89 23.81
N ILE A 2 4.39 -17.43 22.85
CA ILE A 2 3.97 -16.02 22.73
C ILE A 2 2.47 -15.96 23.00
N TYR A 3 2.04 -15.16 23.97
CA TYR A 3 0.63 -14.94 24.27
C TYR A 3 0.30 -13.47 24.02
N THR A 4 -0.62 -13.19 23.10
CA THR A 4 -1.03 -11.81 22.79
C THR A 4 -2.51 -11.64 23.06
N VAL A 5 -2.85 -10.68 23.89
CA VAL A 5 -4.21 -10.21 24.13
C VAL A 5 -4.32 -8.81 23.57
N HIS A 6 -5.32 -8.52 22.75
CA HIS A 6 -5.56 -7.17 22.27
C HIS A 6 -7.05 -6.84 22.35
N SER A 7 -7.35 -5.60 22.70
CA SER A 7 -8.68 -5.02 22.68
C SER A 7 -8.67 -3.82 21.75
N ASN A 8 -9.70 -3.69 20.92
CA ASN A 8 -9.86 -2.54 20.03
C ASN A 8 -11.30 -2.05 20.13
N THR A 9 -11.46 -0.75 20.37
CA THR A 9 -12.73 -0.06 20.50
C THR A 9 -12.80 1.02 19.44
N LYS A 10 -13.85 0.99 18.62
CA LYS A 10 -14.14 2.03 17.62
C LYS A 10 -15.38 2.80 18.04
N LEU A 11 -15.22 4.09 18.24
CA LEU A 11 -16.27 5.02 18.59
C LEU A 11 -16.54 5.95 17.41
N ARG A 12 -17.71 5.83 16.81
CA ARG A 12 -18.13 6.73 15.74
C ARG A 12 -18.79 7.96 16.34
N ASN A 13 -18.10 9.11 16.25
CA ASN A 13 -18.57 10.36 16.84
C ASN A 13 -19.07 11.30 15.72
N LEU A 14 -20.39 11.48 15.66
CA LEU A 14 -21.14 12.09 14.55
C LEU A 14 -20.87 11.47 13.16
N LYS A 15 -21.70 11.82 12.17
CA LYS A 15 -21.73 11.19 10.82
C LYS A 15 -20.37 11.13 10.11
N GLN A 16 -19.39 11.93 10.53
CA GLN A 16 -18.13 12.20 9.81
C GLN A 16 -16.84 11.84 10.55
N ASN A 17 -16.83 11.58 11.88
CA ASN A 17 -15.60 11.19 12.58
C ASN A 17 -15.73 9.78 13.22
N VAL A 18 -14.65 9.01 13.19
CA VAL A 18 -14.51 7.72 13.87
C VAL A 18 -13.21 7.71 14.66
N ALA A 19 -13.31 7.76 15.98
CA ALA A 19 -12.20 7.55 16.90
C ALA A 19 -11.98 6.05 17.12
N GLU A 20 -10.72 5.64 17.17
CA GLU A 20 -10.27 4.27 17.44
C GLU A 20 -9.33 4.28 18.64
N CYS A 21 -9.54 3.39 19.60
CA CYS A 21 -8.65 3.19 20.73
C CYS A 21 -8.47 1.70 20.95
N GLY A 22 -7.22 1.24 20.97
CA GLY A 22 -6.87 -0.14 21.22
C GLY A 22 -5.75 -0.28 22.22
N VAL A 23 -5.78 -1.35 22.99
CA VAL A 23 -4.72 -1.74 23.92
C VAL A 23 -4.30 -3.17 23.62
N SER A 24 -3.02 -3.47 23.76
CA SER A 24 -2.48 -4.81 23.57
C SER A 24 -1.55 -5.19 24.72
N LEU A 25 -1.56 -6.45 25.09
CA LEU A 25 -0.68 -7.07 26.06
C LEU A 25 -0.08 -8.32 25.41
N THR A 26 1.23 -8.31 25.19
CA THR A 26 1.95 -9.44 24.62
C THR A 26 2.93 -9.98 25.66
N SER A 27 2.83 -11.26 25.99
CA SER A 27 3.82 -11.98 26.78
C SER A 27 4.71 -12.79 25.83
N TYR A 28 6.02 -12.56 25.91
CA TYR A 28 7.03 -13.26 25.13
C TYR A 28 8.18 -13.63 26.05
N ASP A 29 8.49 -14.92 26.20
CA ASP A 29 9.69 -15.39 26.92
C ASP A 29 9.85 -14.76 28.33
N ASN A 30 8.78 -14.82 29.13
CA ASN A 30 8.69 -14.23 30.47
C ASN A 30 8.79 -12.68 30.53
N LYS A 31 8.69 -12.01 29.37
CA LYS A 31 8.66 -10.55 29.22
C LYS A 31 7.26 -10.08 28.83
N TYR A 32 6.79 -9.02 29.47
CA TYR A 32 5.49 -8.41 29.19
C TYR A 32 5.67 -7.13 28.36
N TYR A 33 4.89 -7.02 27.30
CA TYR A 33 4.82 -5.87 26.42
C TYR A 33 3.41 -5.30 26.48
N VAL A 34 3.28 -4.02 26.79
CA VAL A 34 2.01 -3.30 26.85
C VAL A 34 1.99 -2.26 25.74
N GLY A 35 1.01 -2.37 24.84
CA GLY A 35 0.76 -1.45 23.76
C GLY A 35 -0.52 -0.66 23.94
N ALA A 36 -0.52 0.58 23.48
CA ALA A 36 -1.70 1.40 23.30
C ALA A 36 -1.65 2.03 21.91
N LYS A 37 -2.79 2.04 21.22
CA LYS A 37 -2.97 2.63 19.91
C LYS A 37 -4.20 3.52 19.95
N LEU A 38 -4.07 4.71 19.41
CA LEU A 38 -5.14 5.66 19.18
C LEU A 38 -5.19 5.95 17.69
N GLY A 39 -6.39 6.12 17.16
CA GLY A 39 -6.61 6.52 15.79
C GLY A 39 -7.80 7.44 15.69
N ASP A 40 -7.80 8.27 14.67
CA ASP A 40 -8.93 9.13 14.33
C ASP A 40 -9.12 9.09 12.81
N THR A 41 -10.37 8.93 12.39
CA THR A 41 -10.74 8.88 10.97
C THR A 41 -11.75 9.98 10.68
N VAL A 42 -11.29 11.02 10.00
CA VAL A 42 -12.12 12.16 9.62
C VAL A 42 -12.54 12.04 8.16
N LEU A 43 -13.86 12.01 7.93
CA LEU A 43 -14.47 12.00 6.61
C LEU A 43 -14.92 13.42 6.26
N VAL A 44 -14.27 14.03 5.27
CA VAL A 44 -14.63 15.37 4.76
C VAL A 44 -15.51 15.21 3.52
N GLY A 45 -16.81 15.41 3.70
CA GLY A 45 -17.81 15.21 2.65
C GLY A 45 -17.94 13.74 2.25
N LYS A 46 -18.14 13.48 0.95
CA LYS A 46 -18.25 12.10 0.40
C LYS A 46 -16.95 11.58 -0.21
N ARG A 47 -15.97 12.46 -0.43
CA ARG A 47 -14.79 12.20 -1.26
C ARG A 47 -13.50 12.11 -0.47
N LEU A 48 -13.31 12.92 0.57
CA LEU A 48 -12.06 12.96 1.32
C LEU A 48 -12.18 12.14 2.61
N LYS A 49 -11.17 11.32 2.88
CA LYS A 49 -11.02 10.54 4.10
C LYS A 49 -9.59 10.70 4.60
N PHE A 50 -9.45 11.18 5.83
CA PHE A 50 -8.19 11.24 6.54
C PHE A 50 -8.21 10.20 7.65
N VAL A 51 -7.12 9.48 7.83
CA VAL A 51 -6.92 8.50 8.89
C VAL A 51 -5.59 8.82 9.54
N VAL A 52 -5.63 9.15 10.82
CA VAL A 52 -4.45 9.33 11.65
C VAL A 52 -4.43 8.16 12.63
N ASN A 53 -3.29 7.53 12.82
CA ASN A 53 -3.05 6.60 13.92
C ASN A 53 -1.78 7.01 14.64
N ALA A 54 -1.76 6.85 15.95
CA ALA A 54 -0.59 6.98 16.79
C ALA A 54 -0.63 5.85 17.82
N GLY A 55 0.52 5.39 18.27
CA GLY A 55 0.59 4.32 19.24
C GLY A 55 1.97 4.23 19.85
N GLN A 56 2.00 3.55 20.98
CA GLN A 56 3.23 3.20 21.66
C GLN A 56 3.14 1.77 22.17
N MET A 57 4.28 1.10 22.23
CA MET A 57 4.43 -0.20 22.84
C MET A 57 5.62 -0.17 23.79
N ARG A 58 5.39 -0.48 25.05
CA ARG A 58 6.44 -0.55 26.09
C ARG A 58 6.70 -2.00 26.42
N GLY A 59 7.97 -2.38 26.48
CA GLY A 59 8.45 -3.67 26.97
C GLY A 59 9.59 -3.48 27.98
N PRO A 60 10.23 -4.57 28.43
CA PRO A 60 11.31 -4.49 29.41
C PRO A 60 12.52 -3.76 28.81
N GLY A 61 12.73 -2.51 29.23
CA GLY A 61 13.84 -1.66 28.79
C GLY A 61 13.74 -1.15 27.34
N GLN A 62 12.60 -1.31 26.66
CA GLN A 62 12.41 -0.87 25.27
C GLN A 62 11.05 -0.22 25.10
N VAL A 63 11.01 0.85 24.30
CA VAL A 63 9.77 1.51 23.89
C VAL A 63 9.78 1.66 22.37
N ALA A 64 8.66 1.30 21.75
CA ALA A 64 8.38 1.57 20.36
C ALA A 64 7.32 2.68 20.30
N TYR A 65 7.57 3.73 19.53
CA TYR A 65 6.56 4.74 19.18
C TYR A 65 6.22 4.58 17.71
N GLY A 66 4.98 4.80 17.34
CA GLY A 66 4.54 4.65 15.96
C GLY A 66 3.40 5.61 15.64
N GLY A 67 3.39 6.12 14.42
CA GLY A 67 2.30 6.90 13.88
C GLY A 67 2.14 6.64 12.40
N THR A 68 0.91 6.71 11.92
CA THR A 68 0.58 6.62 10.50
C THR A 68 -0.43 7.69 10.15
N PHE A 69 -0.23 8.35 9.02
CA PHE A 69 -1.16 9.29 8.44
C PHE A 69 -1.55 8.77 7.05
N GLU A 70 -2.84 8.70 6.74
CA GLU A 70 -3.35 8.30 5.44
C GLU A 70 -4.41 9.29 4.98
N ALA A 71 -4.24 9.81 3.77
CA ALA A 71 -5.18 10.69 3.10
C ALA A 71 -5.70 9.99 1.84
N THR A 72 -7.00 9.76 1.77
CA THR A 72 -7.68 9.15 0.62
C THR A 72 -8.66 10.14 0.01
N LEU A 73 -8.48 10.43 -1.27
CA LEU A 73 -9.39 11.17 -2.12
C LEU A 73 -10.11 10.21 -3.07
N LYS A 74 -11.42 10.12 -2.93
CA LYS A 74 -12.31 9.39 -3.83
C LYS A 74 -12.73 10.29 -4.98
N GLY A 75 -12.98 9.67 -6.13
CA GLY A 75 -13.35 10.32 -7.38
C GLY A 75 -14.64 11.12 -7.30
N GLY A 76 -14.81 11.99 -8.31
CA GLY A 76 -15.94 12.89 -8.44
C GLY A 76 -17.30 12.17 -8.33
N ASP A 77 -17.43 11.08 -9.07
CA ASP A 77 -18.69 10.36 -9.24
C ASP A 77 -18.91 9.26 -8.18
N TYR A 78 -18.21 9.31 -7.04
CA TYR A 78 -18.40 8.34 -5.96
C TYR A 78 -19.84 8.39 -5.40
N PRO A 79 -20.60 7.27 -5.32
CA PRO A 79 -20.14 5.87 -5.36
C PRO A 79 -20.24 5.16 -6.72
N VAL A 80 -20.64 5.83 -7.80
CA VAL A 80 -20.82 5.22 -9.14
C VAL A 80 -19.47 4.79 -9.76
N ARG A 81 -18.41 5.57 -9.54
CA ARG A 81 -17.02 5.20 -9.85
C ARG A 81 -16.21 5.04 -8.57
N ASP A 82 -15.50 3.90 -8.47
CA ASP A 82 -14.60 3.56 -7.36
C ASP A 82 -13.16 4.03 -7.66
N ASP A 83 -13.04 5.19 -8.29
CA ASP A 83 -11.74 5.83 -8.50
C ASP A 83 -11.28 6.40 -7.16
N LYS A 84 -10.06 6.07 -6.72
CA LYS A 84 -9.50 6.58 -5.46
C LYS A 84 -8.01 6.78 -5.55
N ILE A 85 -7.53 7.83 -4.90
CA ILE A 85 -6.11 8.12 -4.72
C ILE A 85 -5.88 8.20 -3.22
N SER A 86 -4.97 7.38 -2.71
CA SER A 86 -4.60 7.29 -1.31
C SER A 86 -3.11 7.54 -1.18
N LEU A 87 -2.75 8.40 -0.24
CA LEU A 87 -1.38 8.67 0.17
C LEU A 87 -1.25 8.29 1.64
N SER A 88 -0.26 7.49 1.99
CA SER A 88 0.04 7.09 3.37
C SER A 88 1.46 7.48 3.75
N MET A 89 1.67 7.83 5.00
CA MET A 89 2.98 8.09 5.59
C MET A 89 3.00 7.45 6.97
N SER A 90 4.10 6.79 7.33
CA SER A 90 4.27 6.14 8.63
C SER A 90 5.61 6.51 9.23
N ALA A 91 5.65 6.72 10.53
CA ALA A 91 6.87 6.94 11.29
C ALA A 91 6.84 6.01 12.48
N LEU A 92 7.83 5.11 12.58
CA LEU A 92 7.97 4.18 13.68
C LEU A 92 9.37 4.33 14.27
N SER A 93 9.47 4.58 15.56
CA SER A 93 10.73 4.66 16.29
C SER A 93 10.84 3.47 17.24
N PHE A 94 11.87 2.67 17.09
CA PHE A 94 12.15 1.53 17.97
C PHE A 94 13.63 1.53 18.34
N LYS A 95 13.93 1.48 19.65
CA LYS A 95 15.31 1.33 20.17
C LYS A 95 16.33 2.28 19.49
N ASN A 96 15.95 3.56 19.36
CA ASN A 96 16.73 4.64 18.73
C ASN A 96 16.86 4.58 17.20
N GLU A 97 16.22 3.61 16.53
CA GLU A 97 16.11 3.55 15.07
C GLU A 97 14.75 4.07 14.64
N MET A 98 14.74 5.03 13.70
CA MET A 98 13.53 5.60 13.14
C MET A 98 13.29 5.06 11.74
N VAL A 99 12.17 4.37 11.58
CA VAL A 99 11.67 3.78 10.35
C VAL A 99 10.58 4.70 9.81
N LEU A 100 10.93 5.45 8.77
CA LEU A 100 9.96 6.21 7.99
C LEU A 100 9.45 5.39 6.81
N GLY A 101 8.15 5.48 6.53
CA GLY A 101 7.52 4.84 5.40
C GLY A 101 6.58 5.80 4.69
N GLY A 102 6.46 5.63 3.39
CA GLY A 102 5.55 6.37 2.54
C GLY A 102 4.86 5.41 1.59
N GLY A 103 3.61 5.66 1.27
CA GLY A 103 2.84 4.84 0.35
C GLY A 103 1.94 5.69 -0.51
N PHE A 104 1.74 5.26 -1.74
CA PHE A 104 0.87 5.87 -2.71
C PHE A 104 0.05 4.76 -3.36
N GLN A 105 -1.24 4.93 -3.43
CA GLN A 105 -2.17 4.02 -4.08
C GLN A 105 -3.08 4.83 -4.97
N SER A 106 -3.13 4.50 -6.25
CA SER A 106 -4.03 5.11 -7.23
C SER A 106 -4.80 4.02 -7.92
N GLU A 107 -6.12 4.06 -7.78
CA GLU A 107 -7.03 3.11 -8.39
C GLU A 107 -8.00 3.87 -9.28
N PHE A 108 -8.09 3.45 -10.53
CA PHE A 108 -8.91 4.09 -11.53
C PHE A 108 -9.47 3.08 -12.53
N ARG A 109 -10.63 3.41 -13.10
CA ARG A 109 -11.28 2.60 -14.13
C ARG A 109 -11.24 3.33 -15.48
N PRO A 110 -10.22 3.08 -16.33
CA PRO A 110 -10.11 3.79 -17.60
C PRO A 110 -11.14 3.34 -18.64
N ILE A 111 -11.53 2.06 -18.63
CA ILE A 111 -12.47 1.46 -19.60
C ILE A 111 -13.51 0.63 -18.86
N ARG A 112 -14.74 0.60 -19.37
CA ARG A 112 -15.81 -0.26 -18.86
C ARG A 112 -15.33 -1.73 -18.90
N GLY A 113 -15.34 -2.40 -17.74
CA GLY A 113 -14.83 -3.77 -17.61
C GLY A 113 -13.35 -3.89 -17.20
N MET A 114 -12.53 -2.83 -17.25
CA MET A 114 -11.11 -2.86 -16.87
C MET A 114 -10.82 -1.91 -15.70
N ARG A 115 -10.29 -2.45 -14.59
CA ARG A 115 -9.90 -1.74 -13.37
C ARG A 115 -8.39 -1.80 -13.21
N MET A 116 -7.76 -0.66 -12.99
CA MET A 116 -6.31 -0.56 -12.76
C MET A 116 -6.05 0.03 -11.37
N ALA A 117 -5.11 -0.54 -10.63
CA ALA A 117 -4.65 -0.03 -9.36
C ALA A 117 -3.13 -0.09 -9.30
N VAL A 118 -2.50 1.05 -9.04
CA VAL A 118 -1.06 1.20 -8.87
C VAL A 118 -0.80 1.50 -7.41
N ASN A 119 0.05 0.71 -6.78
CA ASN A 119 0.48 0.91 -5.40
C ASN A 119 2.00 1.03 -5.40
N ALA A 120 2.54 2.02 -4.71
CA ALA A 120 3.95 2.19 -4.45
C ALA A 120 4.10 2.38 -2.95
N ASN A 121 4.89 1.54 -2.30
CA ASN A 121 5.21 1.66 -0.88
C ASN A 121 6.74 1.73 -0.76
N LEU A 122 7.22 2.67 0.03
CA LEU A 122 8.63 2.93 0.28
C LEU A 122 8.82 2.90 1.79
N ASN A 123 9.83 2.18 2.24
CA ASN A 123 10.21 2.12 3.65
C ASN A 123 11.72 2.41 3.78
N SER A 124 12.09 3.18 4.80
CA SER A 124 13.46 3.57 5.18
C SER A 124 14.37 2.38 5.48
N GLN A 125 13.84 1.17 5.59
CA GLN A 125 14.60 -0.09 5.65
C GLN A 125 15.03 -0.58 4.25
N ASN A 126 15.34 0.34 3.34
CA ASN A 126 15.80 0.05 1.97
C ASN A 126 14.88 -0.87 1.16
N THR A 127 13.60 -0.93 1.52
CA THR A 127 12.62 -1.84 0.91
C THR A 127 11.54 -0.99 0.26
N GLY A 128 11.55 -0.96 -1.07
CA GLY A 128 10.49 -0.35 -1.88
C GLY A 128 9.70 -1.45 -2.60
N GLN A 129 8.38 -1.37 -2.56
CA GLN A 129 7.49 -2.27 -3.28
C GLN A 129 6.59 -1.47 -4.21
N VAL A 130 6.59 -1.84 -5.49
CA VAL A 130 5.64 -1.31 -6.47
C VAL A 130 4.77 -2.46 -6.95
N ASN A 131 3.45 -2.30 -6.83
CA ASN A 131 2.46 -3.28 -7.22
C ASN A 131 1.46 -2.65 -8.17
N ILE A 132 1.38 -3.19 -9.38
CA ILE A 132 0.41 -2.80 -10.40
C ILE A 132 -0.59 -3.95 -10.54
N LYS A 133 -1.84 -3.69 -10.18
CA LYS A 133 -2.96 -4.60 -10.31
C LYS A 133 -3.85 -4.16 -11.46
N ILE A 134 -4.04 -5.04 -12.44
CA ILE A 134 -4.96 -4.82 -13.56
C ILE A 134 -5.99 -5.95 -13.49
N SER A 135 -7.27 -5.61 -13.46
CA SER A 135 -8.38 -6.56 -13.38
C SER A 135 -9.35 -6.25 -14.51
N SER A 136 -9.53 -7.20 -15.43
CA SER A 136 -10.52 -7.13 -16.52
C SER A 136 -11.60 -8.17 -16.29
N SER A 137 -12.86 -7.82 -16.54
CA SER A 137 -13.99 -8.77 -16.55
C SER A 137 -14.09 -9.55 -17.87
N GLU A 138 -13.40 -9.13 -18.93
CA GLU A 138 -13.40 -9.79 -20.24
C GLU A 138 -11.96 -10.06 -20.72
N HIS A 139 -11.66 -11.35 -20.95
CA HIS A 139 -10.52 -11.91 -21.71
C HIS A 139 -9.13 -11.24 -21.58
N ILE A 140 -8.63 -10.95 -20.38
CA ILE A 140 -7.23 -10.51 -20.20
C ILE A 140 -6.24 -11.57 -20.70
N GLU A 141 -6.55 -12.86 -20.52
CA GLU A 141 -5.66 -13.96 -20.92
C GLU A 141 -5.36 -13.93 -22.43
N ILE A 142 -6.39 -13.71 -23.26
CA ILE A 142 -6.24 -13.65 -24.72
C ILE A 142 -5.43 -12.42 -25.13
N ALA A 143 -5.71 -11.26 -24.53
CA ALA A 143 -4.96 -10.03 -24.80
C ALA A 143 -3.48 -10.15 -24.37
N LEU A 144 -3.22 -10.80 -23.22
CA LEU A 144 -1.86 -10.98 -22.69
C LEU A 144 -1.05 -11.95 -23.56
N VAL A 145 -1.67 -13.03 -24.04
CA VAL A 145 -1.07 -13.95 -25.02
C VAL A 145 -0.73 -13.21 -26.32
N ALA A 146 -1.63 -12.38 -26.84
CA ALA A 146 -1.40 -11.60 -28.06
C ALA A 146 -0.24 -10.59 -27.89
N VAL A 147 -0.25 -9.81 -26.81
CA VAL A 147 0.83 -8.84 -26.50
C VAL A 147 2.17 -9.56 -26.32
N PHE A 148 2.19 -10.70 -25.61
CA PHE A 148 3.40 -11.48 -25.43
C PHE A 148 3.96 -12.03 -26.76
N SER A 149 3.08 -12.47 -27.65
CA SER A 149 3.46 -12.97 -28.99
C SER A 149 4.07 -11.85 -29.85
N ILE A 150 3.47 -10.66 -29.85
CA ILE A 150 3.99 -9.48 -30.56
C ILE A 150 5.34 -9.05 -29.96
N PHE A 151 5.46 -9.01 -28.63
CA PHE A 151 6.71 -8.66 -27.96
C PHE A 151 7.85 -9.62 -28.33
N ARG A 152 7.59 -10.93 -28.36
CA ARG A 152 8.57 -11.93 -28.84
C ARG A 152 8.97 -11.70 -30.29
N ALA A 153 8.03 -11.37 -31.17
CA ALA A 153 8.33 -11.10 -32.57
C ALA A 153 9.26 -9.87 -32.73
N ILE A 154 9.01 -8.81 -31.96
CA ILE A 154 9.85 -7.60 -31.97
C ILE A 154 11.26 -7.89 -31.43
N LEU A 155 11.37 -8.63 -30.32
CA LEU A 155 12.67 -9.02 -29.76
C LEU A 155 13.48 -9.87 -30.75
N ARG A 156 12.82 -10.86 -31.39
CA ARG A 156 13.46 -11.68 -32.43
C ARG A 156 13.93 -10.83 -33.61
N LYS A 157 13.11 -9.89 -34.08
CA LYS A 157 13.48 -8.97 -35.16
C LYS A 157 14.72 -8.13 -34.80
N LYS A 158 14.79 -7.57 -33.58
CA LYS A 158 15.95 -6.81 -33.11
C LYS A 158 17.23 -7.66 -33.01
N VAL A 159 17.13 -8.91 -32.56
CA VAL A 159 18.27 -9.83 -32.49
C VAL A 159 18.78 -10.16 -33.89
N THR A 160 17.88 -10.45 -34.83
CA THR A 160 18.26 -10.70 -36.23
C THR A 160 18.91 -9.47 -36.86
N GLU A 161 18.36 -8.28 -36.65
CA GLU A 161 18.91 -7.02 -37.18
C GLU A 161 20.31 -6.71 -36.61
N ASN A 162 20.55 -6.95 -35.32
CA ASN A 162 21.87 -6.78 -34.71
C ASN A 162 22.91 -7.76 -35.28
N LYS A 163 22.51 -9.02 -35.49
CA LYS A 163 23.40 -10.05 -36.07
C LYS A 163 23.77 -9.72 -37.52
N SER A 164 22.83 -9.20 -38.31
CA SER A 164 23.09 -8.72 -39.67
C SER A 164 24.07 -7.54 -39.70
N ARG A 165 23.97 -6.60 -38.74
CA ARG A 165 24.89 -5.46 -38.64
C ARG A 165 26.30 -5.87 -38.21
N GLU A 166 26.47 -6.88 -37.36
CA GLU A 166 27.80 -7.38 -36.99
C GLU A 166 28.51 -8.11 -38.13
N LEU A 167 27.75 -8.86 -38.96
CA LEU A 167 28.31 -9.55 -40.13
C LEU A 167 28.78 -8.57 -41.22
N LEU A 168 28.10 -7.43 -41.39
CA LEU A 168 28.49 -6.38 -42.32
C LEU A 168 29.68 -5.53 -41.86
N LYS A 169 30.05 -5.59 -40.56
CA LYS A 169 31.24 -4.89 -40.02
C LYS A 169 32.50 -5.76 -40.00
N ARG A 170 32.38 -7.06 -40.26
CA ARG A 170 33.48 -8.03 -40.25
C ARG A 170 33.95 -8.44 -41.65
N GLY A 171 33.23 -8.06 -42.71
CA GLY A 171 33.68 -8.16 -44.10
C GLY A 171 34.23 -6.83 -44.57
#